data_AF-A0A3G8YMY0-F1
#
_entry.id   AF-A0A3G8YMY0-F1
#
_cell.length_a   1.000
_cell.length_b   1.000
_cell.length_c   1.000
_cell.angle_alpha   90.00
_cell.angle_beta   90.00
_cell.angle_gamma   90.00
#
_symmetry.space_group_name_H-M   'P 1'
#
loop_
_entity.id
_entity.type
_entity.pdbx_description
1 polymer ?
#
loop_
_entity_poly.entity_id
_entity_poly.type
_entity_poly.pdbx_seq_one_letter_code
_entity_poly.pdbx_strand_id
1 'polypeptide(L)'
;MSSRAVLAVVAGLIVLVPLGLLASSVWNPGLDLRSPSDAREWIRLCAKGREDLYCQTARTVLRDIKGPIVFLIPNQGDRDTTRDILEWMGGKLNQSDLERLVRANLFAGSSLQHGPLKALDGQERNINCRVPNRRDVCEVDGLIVGGKANFASRNSADGAVYLATRRPNTKGYDFLLPLQ
;
A
#
# COMPACT_ATOMS: atom_id res chain seq x y z
N MET A 1 32.29 28.07 -31.84
CA MET A 1 31.58 27.79 -30.57
C MET A 1 32.62 27.41 -29.52
N SER A 2 32.67 28.16 -28.41
CA SER A 2 33.75 28.09 -27.41
C SER A 2 33.68 26.82 -26.55
N SER A 3 34.81 26.15 -26.33
CA SER A 3 34.96 24.92 -25.54
C SER A 3 34.40 25.02 -24.11
N ARG A 4 34.22 26.24 -23.59
CA ARG A 4 33.59 26.51 -22.28
C ARG A 4 32.09 26.20 -22.25
N ALA A 5 31.39 26.37 -23.38
CA ALA A 5 29.96 26.07 -23.47
C ALA A 5 29.68 24.57 -23.44
N VAL A 6 30.57 23.77 -24.04
CA VAL A 6 30.45 22.30 -24.08
C VAL A 6 30.66 21.69 -22.69
N LEU A 7 31.65 22.18 -21.94
CA LEU A 7 31.91 21.73 -20.56
C LEU A 7 30.76 22.06 -19.59
N ALA A 8 30.13 23.22 -19.74
CA ALA A 8 28.98 23.60 -18.92
C ALA A 8 27.74 22.72 -19.18
N VAL A 9 27.50 22.34 -20.45
CA VAL A 9 26.38 21.45 -20.82
C VAL A 9 26.60 20.03 -20.30
N VAL A 10 27.83 19.49 -20.41
CA VAL A 10 28.15 18.15 -19.92
C VAL A 10 28.09 18.08 -18.39
N ALA A 11 28.61 19.10 -17.69
CA ALA A 11 28.52 19.17 -16.23
C ALA A 11 27.07 19.31 -15.73
N GLY A 12 26.22 20.07 -16.44
CA GLY A 12 24.79 20.18 -16.14
C GLY A 12 24.04 18.85 -16.27
N LEU A 13 24.35 18.06 -17.31
CA LEU A 13 23.76 16.73 -17.53
C LEU A 13 24.16 15.72 -16.45
N ILE A 14 25.41 15.76 -15.97
CA ILE A 14 25.89 14.82 -14.93
C ILE A 14 25.22 15.06 -13.57
N VAL A 15 24.81 16.30 -13.27
CA VAL A 15 24.16 16.64 -11.99
C VAL A 15 22.63 16.56 -12.06
N LEU A 16 22.02 16.94 -13.18
CA LEU A 16 20.55 16.95 -13.31
C LEU A 16 19.95 15.57 -13.57
N VAL A 17 20.67 14.66 -14.23
CA VAL A 17 20.16 13.31 -14.54
C VAL A 17 20.01 12.43 -13.28
N PRO A 18 20.97 12.40 -12.32
CA PRO A 18 20.79 11.66 -11.07
C PRO A 18 19.66 12.24 -10.19
N LEU A 19 19.52 13.57 -10.15
CA LEU A 19 18.45 14.23 -9.38
C LEU A 19 17.06 13.93 -9.94
N GLY A 20 16.90 13.86 -11.27
CA GLY A 20 15.66 13.43 -11.92
C GLY A 20 15.34 11.94 -11.68
N LEU A 21 16.36 11.09 -11.52
CA LEU A 21 16.19 9.67 -11.21
C LEU A 21 15.86 9.40 -9.74
N LEU A 22 16.32 10.25 -8.81
CA LEU A 22 15.93 10.16 -7.39
C LEU A 22 14.49 10.64 -7.15
N ALA A 23 14.03 11.67 -7.88
CA ALA A 23 12.66 12.16 -7.79
C ALA A 23 11.60 11.20 -8.38
N SER A 24 12.01 10.21 -9.19
CA SER A 24 11.10 9.21 -9.78
C SER A 24 10.93 7.94 -8.96
N SER A 25 11.55 7.86 -7.77
CA SER A 25 11.47 6.69 -6.88
C SER A 25 10.32 6.73 -5.87
N VAL A 26 9.53 7.81 -5.84
CA VAL A 26 8.34 7.97 -4.96
C VAL A 26 7.05 8.14 -5.80
N TRP A 27 7.08 7.71 -7.05
CA TRP A 27 6.01 8.01 -8.00
C TRP A 27 5.22 6.75 -8.35
N ASN A 28 4.04 6.60 -7.74
CA ASN A 28 3.08 5.54 -8.10
C ASN A 28 2.35 5.99 -9.37
N PRO A 29 2.67 5.42 -10.56
CA PRO A 29 2.11 5.90 -11.82
C PRO A 29 0.61 5.55 -11.89
N GLY A 30 -0.25 6.52 -11.61
CA GLY A 30 -1.70 6.42 -11.78
C GLY A 30 -2.54 7.03 -10.67
N LEU A 31 -2.02 7.12 -9.44
CA LEU A 31 -2.73 7.73 -8.31
C LEU A 31 -2.60 9.26 -8.28
N ASP A 32 -1.58 9.81 -8.93
CA ASP A 32 -1.27 11.24 -8.97
C ASP A 32 -2.15 12.02 -9.98
N LEU A 33 -2.69 11.34 -11.00
CA LEU A 33 -3.50 11.97 -12.06
C LEU A 33 -4.99 12.07 -11.73
N ARG A 34 -5.47 11.27 -10.77
CA ARG A 34 -6.89 11.18 -10.43
C ARG A 34 -7.09 10.57 -9.05
N SER A 35 -7.82 11.26 -8.17
CA SER A 35 -8.30 10.68 -6.92
C SER A 35 -9.28 9.52 -7.22
N PRO A 36 -8.99 8.29 -6.77
CA PRO A 36 -9.85 7.15 -7.02
C PRO A 36 -11.24 7.34 -6.40
N SER A 37 -12.26 6.82 -7.06
CA SER A 37 -13.63 6.87 -6.55
C SER A 37 -13.89 5.88 -5.42
N ASP A 38 -13.17 4.76 -5.38
CA ASP A 38 -13.27 3.72 -4.36
C ASP A 38 -11.96 2.92 -4.21
N ALA A 39 -11.92 2.00 -3.23
CA ALA A 39 -10.75 1.18 -2.95
C ALA A 39 -10.39 0.19 -4.09
N ARG A 40 -11.37 -0.28 -4.86
CA ARG A 40 -11.12 -1.18 -6.01
C ARG A 40 -10.51 -0.43 -7.18
N GLU A 41 -10.96 0.79 -7.45
CA GLU A 41 -10.33 1.67 -8.42
C GLU A 41 -8.92 2.04 -7.99
N TRP A 42 -8.72 2.31 -6.70
CA TRP A 42 -7.39 2.54 -6.14
C TRP A 42 -6.47 1.35 -6.43
N ILE A 43 -6.89 0.12 -6.10
CA ILE A 43 -6.12 -1.10 -6.37
C ILE A 43 -5.84 -1.27 -7.86
N ARG A 44 -6.82 -0.99 -8.72
CA ARG A 44 -6.65 -1.07 -10.18
C ARG A 44 -5.59 -0.10 -10.70
N LEU A 45 -5.52 1.11 -10.13
CA LEU A 45 -4.53 2.11 -10.49
C LEU A 45 -3.16 1.76 -9.93
N CYS A 46 -3.08 1.34 -8.66
CA CYS A 46 -1.84 0.87 -8.05
C CYS A 46 -1.24 -0.33 -8.82
N ALA A 47 -2.07 -1.29 -9.23
CA ALA A 47 -1.65 -2.45 -10.00
C ALA A 47 -1.09 -2.13 -11.41
N LYS A 48 -1.10 -0.88 -11.86
CA LYS A 48 -0.43 -0.46 -13.10
C LYS A 48 1.07 -0.21 -12.90
N GLY A 49 1.52 0.00 -11.67
CA GLY A 49 2.94 0.09 -11.35
C GLY A 49 3.66 -1.22 -11.63
N ARG A 50 4.86 -1.11 -12.22
CA ARG A 50 5.65 -2.28 -12.63
C ARG A 50 6.23 -3.06 -11.44
N GLU A 51 6.45 -2.39 -10.32
CA GLU A 51 7.14 -2.94 -9.15
C GLU A 51 6.17 -3.31 -8.02
N ASP A 52 4.85 -3.16 -8.22
CA ASP A 52 3.80 -3.35 -7.21
C ASP A 52 3.24 -4.77 -7.14
N LEU A 53 4.05 -5.74 -6.72
CA LEU A 53 3.61 -7.14 -6.58
C LEU A 53 2.38 -7.28 -5.67
N TYR A 54 2.30 -6.43 -4.63
CA TYR A 54 1.20 -6.42 -3.67
C TYR A 54 -0.12 -5.97 -4.31
N CYS A 55 -0.14 -4.83 -5.01
CA CYS A 55 -1.35 -4.33 -5.67
C CYS A 55 -1.75 -5.18 -6.88
N GLN A 56 -0.79 -5.71 -7.64
CA GLN A 56 -1.06 -6.65 -8.73
C GLN A 56 -1.77 -7.90 -8.20
N THR A 57 -1.30 -8.45 -7.08
CA THR A 57 -1.95 -9.62 -6.45
C THR A 57 -3.30 -9.26 -5.84
N ALA A 58 -3.43 -8.09 -5.21
CA ALA A 58 -4.73 -7.58 -4.72
C ALA A 58 -5.78 -7.50 -5.83
N ARG A 59 -5.39 -7.01 -7.01
CA ARG A 59 -6.26 -6.96 -8.19
C ARG A 59 -6.72 -8.36 -8.62
N THR A 60 -5.84 -9.35 -8.59
CA THR A 60 -6.16 -10.75 -8.91
C THR A 60 -7.13 -11.34 -7.89
N VAL A 61 -6.84 -11.19 -6.60
CA VAL A 61 -7.68 -11.68 -5.49
C VAL A 61 -9.10 -11.11 -5.56
N LEU A 62 -9.24 -9.83 -5.91
CA LEU A 62 -10.53 -9.14 -5.94
C LEU A 62 -11.41 -9.45 -7.16
N ARG A 63 -10.91 -10.17 -8.17
CA ARG A 63 -11.67 -10.47 -9.39
C ARG A 63 -13.00 -11.15 -9.10
N ASP A 64 -12.99 -12.06 -8.13
CA ASP A 64 -14.13 -12.91 -7.80
C ASP A 64 -14.87 -12.47 -6.50
N ILE A 65 -14.42 -11.38 -5.87
CA ILE A 65 -15.00 -10.83 -4.65
C ILE A 65 -15.97 -9.71 -5.01
N LYS A 66 -17.19 -9.75 -4.48
CA LYS A 66 -18.22 -8.70 -4.67
C LYS A 66 -18.35 -7.81 -3.43
N GLY A 67 -18.91 -6.61 -3.63
CA GLY A 67 -19.19 -5.66 -2.54
C GLY A 67 -18.01 -4.76 -2.17
N PRO A 68 -18.20 -3.87 -1.18
CA PRO A 68 -17.16 -2.95 -0.73
C PRO A 68 -16.05 -3.68 0.00
N ILE A 69 -14.84 -3.14 -0.12
CA ILE A 69 -13.65 -3.70 0.50
C ILE A 69 -12.89 -2.65 1.29
N VAL A 70 -12.30 -3.08 2.39
CA VAL A 70 -11.23 -2.35 3.05
C VAL A 70 -9.91 -2.96 2.63
N PHE A 71 -8.97 -2.13 2.22
CA PHE A 71 -7.62 -2.55 1.84
C PHE A 71 -6.58 -1.88 2.73
N LEU A 72 -5.76 -2.68 3.39
CA LEU A 72 -4.61 -2.20 4.14
C LEU A 72 -3.38 -2.21 3.23
N ILE A 73 -2.72 -1.06 3.09
CA ILE A 73 -1.50 -0.92 2.29
C ILE A 73 -0.33 -0.50 3.17
N PRO A 74 0.89 -0.98 2.91
CA PRO A 74 2.09 -0.50 3.58
C PRO A 74 2.25 1.02 3.40
N ASN A 75 2.62 1.73 4.46
CA ASN A 75 2.95 3.15 4.40
C ASN A 75 4.40 3.38 3.94
N GLN A 76 4.77 2.83 2.77
CA GLN A 76 6.11 2.91 2.20
C GLN A 76 6.04 2.84 0.67
N GLY A 77 7.18 3.10 0.00
CA GLY A 77 7.25 3.01 -1.46
C GLY A 77 7.10 1.59 -1.99
N ASP A 78 6.68 1.48 -3.24
CA ASP A 78 6.40 0.22 -3.95
C ASP A 78 7.62 -0.73 -3.95
N ARG A 79 8.82 -0.19 -4.17
CA ARG A 79 10.09 -0.94 -4.13
C ARG A 79 10.38 -1.53 -2.76
N ASP A 80 10.23 -0.72 -1.72
CA ASP A 80 10.48 -1.15 -0.35
C ASP A 80 9.46 -2.20 0.05
N THR A 81 8.19 -1.99 -0.29
CA THR A 81 7.10 -2.97 -0.10
C THR A 81 7.46 -4.31 -0.75
N THR A 82 7.85 -4.30 -2.03
CA THR A 82 8.20 -5.52 -2.75
C THR A 82 9.45 -6.19 -2.17
N ARG A 83 10.47 -5.43 -1.78
CA ARG A 83 11.65 -5.96 -1.11
C ARG A 83 11.28 -6.68 0.19
N ASP A 84 10.49 -6.04 1.03
CA ASP A 84 10.12 -6.57 2.34
C ASP A 84 9.23 -7.82 2.20
N ILE A 85 8.32 -7.84 1.22
CA ILE A 85 7.55 -9.05 0.86
C ILE A 85 8.49 -10.19 0.46
N LEU A 86 9.45 -9.92 -0.42
CA LEU A 86 10.40 -10.95 -0.86
C LEU A 86 11.27 -11.44 0.30
N GLU A 87 11.70 -10.55 1.19
CA GLU A 87 12.46 -10.93 2.38
C GLU A 87 11.64 -11.83 3.31
N TRP A 88 10.37 -11.47 3.55
CA TRP A 88 9.43 -12.28 4.32
C TRP A 88 9.25 -13.69 3.72
N MET A 89 9.27 -13.81 2.40
CA MET A 89 9.16 -15.09 1.69
C MET A 89 10.50 -15.86 1.59
N GLY A 90 11.58 -15.38 2.22
CA GLY A 90 12.89 -16.01 2.13
C GLY A 90 13.55 -15.86 0.76
N GLY A 91 13.24 -14.79 0.04
CA GLY A 91 13.84 -14.41 -1.25
C GLY A 91 13.26 -15.11 -2.48
N LYS A 92 12.23 -15.95 -2.33
CA LYS A 92 11.58 -16.65 -3.44
C LYS A 92 10.12 -16.26 -3.54
N LEU A 93 9.70 -15.79 -4.72
CA LEU A 93 8.31 -15.43 -4.96
C LEU A 93 7.43 -16.70 -5.03
N ASN A 94 6.51 -16.84 -4.09
CA ASN A 94 5.46 -17.87 -4.10
C ASN A 94 4.09 -17.20 -4.22
N GLN A 95 3.47 -17.29 -5.39
CA GLN A 95 2.19 -16.63 -5.67
C GLN A 95 1.08 -17.01 -4.67
N SER A 96 1.06 -18.26 -4.19
CA SER A 96 0.07 -18.70 -3.21
C SER A 96 0.24 -18.00 -1.86
N ASP A 97 1.47 -17.82 -1.40
CA ASP A 97 1.75 -17.14 -0.12
C ASP A 97 1.49 -15.64 -0.24
N LEU A 98 1.78 -15.05 -1.40
CA LEU A 98 1.46 -13.65 -1.67
C LEU A 98 -0.06 -13.42 -1.71
N GLU A 99 -0.83 -14.33 -2.31
CA GLU A 99 -2.29 -14.25 -2.29
C GLU A 99 -2.86 -14.40 -0.89
N ARG A 100 -2.34 -15.32 -0.08
CA ARG A 100 -2.71 -15.44 1.34
C ARG A 100 -2.43 -14.16 2.10
N LEU A 101 -1.26 -13.58 1.89
CA LEU A 101 -0.87 -12.31 2.50
C LEU A 101 -1.82 -11.18 2.14
N VAL A 102 -2.12 -11.02 0.85
CA VAL A 102 -3.06 -9.99 0.40
C VAL A 102 -4.46 -10.23 0.99
N ARG A 103 -4.93 -11.48 1.00
CA ARG A 103 -6.24 -11.83 1.58
C ARG A 103 -6.34 -11.51 3.07
N ALA A 104 -5.26 -11.69 3.82
CA ALA A 104 -5.20 -11.33 5.24
C ALA A 104 -5.37 -9.82 5.47
N ASN A 105 -5.00 -8.99 4.49
CA ASN A 105 -5.03 -7.52 4.57
C ASN A 105 -6.19 -6.88 3.79
N LEU A 106 -7.10 -7.70 3.27
CA LEU A 106 -8.34 -7.28 2.66
C LEU A 106 -9.50 -7.69 3.56
N PHE A 107 -10.48 -6.81 3.73
CA PHE A 107 -11.68 -7.09 4.52
C PHE A 107 -12.92 -6.81 3.70
N ALA A 108 -13.98 -7.59 3.94
CA ALA A 108 -15.29 -7.28 3.40
C ALA A 108 -15.90 -6.15 4.24
N GLY A 109 -16.16 -5.00 3.64
CA GLY A 109 -16.70 -3.85 4.36
C GLY A 109 -16.39 -2.52 3.70
N SER A 110 -17.12 -1.48 4.11
CA SER A 110 -16.98 -0.15 3.54
C SER A 110 -15.95 0.72 4.29
N SER A 111 -15.72 0.44 5.57
CA SER A 111 -14.74 1.10 6.42
C SER A 111 -14.34 0.22 7.61
N LEU A 112 -13.20 0.54 8.23
CA LEU A 112 -12.84 -0.05 9.52
C LEU A 112 -13.76 0.50 10.62
N GLN A 113 -14.29 -0.40 11.44
CA GLN A 113 -15.13 -0.08 12.59
C GLN A 113 -14.60 -0.82 13.81
N HIS A 114 -14.78 -0.25 14.99
CA HIS A 114 -14.37 -0.90 16.23
C HIS A 114 -15.14 -2.20 16.45
N GLY A 115 -14.42 -3.29 16.70
CA GLY A 115 -14.97 -4.64 16.90
C GLY A 115 -14.38 -5.67 15.94
N PRO A 116 -14.92 -6.90 15.93
CA PRO A 116 -14.46 -7.94 15.03
C PRO A 116 -14.81 -7.62 13.57
N LEU A 117 -13.85 -7.86 12.67
CA LEU A 117 -14.03 -7.76 11.23
C LEU A 117 -13.37 -8.94 10.53
N LYS A 118 -14.08 -9.55 9.58
CA LYS A 118 -13.58 -10.72 8.85
C LYS A 118 -12.71 -10.30 7.66
N ALA A 119 -11.46 -10.76 7.67
CA ALA A 119 -10.55 -10.65 6.53
C ALA A 119 -10.91 -11.68 5.44
N LEU A 120 -10.41 -11.47 4.22
CA LEU A 120 -10.69 -12.35 3.07
C LEU A 120 -9.90 -13.66 3.11
N ASP A 121 -8.95 -13.81 4.03
CA ASP A 121 -8.32 -15.09 4.40
C ASP A 121 -9.26 -15.96 5.27
N GLY A 122 -10.40 -15.40 5.68
CA GLY A 122 -11.39 -16.06 6.52
C GLY A 122 -11.20 -15.82 8.01
N GLN A 123 -10.09 -15.18 8.43
CA GLN A 123 -9.80 -14.91 9.82
C GLN A 123 -10.59 -13.71 10.33
N GLU A 124 -11.06 -13.80 11.57
CA GLU A 124 -11.65 -12.67 12.26
C GLU A 124 -10.54 -11.87 12.95
N ARG A 125 -10.49 -10.57 12.69
CA ARG A 125 -9.49 -9.65 13.24
C ARG A 125 -10.19 -8.65 14.13
N ASN A 126 -9.63 -8.37 15.30
CA ASN A 126 -10.21 -7.40 16.21
C ASN A 126 -9.69 -6.00 15.88
N ILE A 127 -10.59 -5.12 15.46
CA ILE A 127 -10.26 -3.76 15.06
C ILE A 127 -10.49 -2.83 16.26
N ASN A 128 -9.44 -2.12 16.69
CA ASN A 128 -9.55 -1.12 17.75
C ASN A 128 -9.44 0.30 17.19
N CYS A 129 -10.57 0.93 16.85
CA CYS A 129 -10.62 2.35 16.47
C CYS A 129 -10.77 3.33 17.64
N ARG A 130 -10.65 2.87 18.89
CA ARG A 130 -10.77 3.70 20.11
C ARG A 130 -9.39 4.01 20.69
N VAL A 131 -8.48 4.48 19.85
CA VAL A 131 -7.12 4.84 20.29
C VAL A 131 -7.16 6.18 21.04
N PRO A 132 -6.68 6.25 22.31
CA PRO A 132 -6.67 7.50 23.06
C PRO A 132 -5.94 8.61 22.29
N ASN A 133 -6.55 9.79 22.22
CA ASN A 133 -6.03 10.97 21.53
C ASN A 133 -5.80 10.84 20.01
N ARG A 134 -6.21 9.72 19.37
CA ARG A 134 -6.11 9.53 17.91
C ARG A 134 -7.42 8.97 17.35
N ARG A 135 -8.31 9.85 16.87
CA ARG A 135 -9.64 9.49 16.33
C ARG A 135 -9.62 9.04 14.87
N ASP A 136 -8.49 9.25 14.19
CA ASP A 136 -8.24 8.98 12.78
C ASP A 136 -7.47 7.68 12.53
N VAL A 137 -7.24 6.92 13.60
CA VAL A 137 -6.39 5.73 13.61
C VAL A 137 -7.16 4.57 14.25
N CYS A 138 -7.07 3.41 13.61
CA CYS A 138 -7.44 2.14 14.20
C CYS A 138 -6.21 1.27 14.40
N GLU A 139 -6.38 0.20 15.17
CA GLU A 139 -5.35 -0.83 15.33
C GLU A 139 -5.92 -2.19 14.92
N VAL A 140 -5.10 -2.98 14.24
CA VAL A 140 -5.46 -4.33 13.78
C VAL A 140 -4.28 -5.23 14.10
N ASP A 141 -4.46 -6.17 15.04
CA ASP A 141 -3.43 -7.13 15.47
C ASP A 141 -2.03 -6.52 15.71
N GLY A 142 -1.99 -5.32 16.31
CA GLY A 142 -0.74 -4.62 16.62
C GLY A 142 -0.19 -3.71 15.51
N LEU A 143 -0.81 -3.68 14.33
CA LEU A 143 -0.57 -2.67 13.31
C LEU A 143 -1.38 -1.40 13.61
N ILE A 144 -0.76 -0.24 13.42
CA ILE A 144 -1.44 1.06 13.42
C ILE A 144 -1.93 1.28 11.99
N VAL A 145 -3.24 1.34 11.79
CA VAL A 145 -3.82 1.66 10.50
C VAL A 145 -4.49 3.01 10.57
N GLY A 146 -4.05 3.95 9.76
CA GLY A 146 -4.49 5.33 9.88
C GLY A 146 -3.81 6.21 8.87
N GLY A 147 -4.25 7.47 8.83
CA GLY A 147 -3.83 8.40 7.78
C GLY A 147 -4.77 8.30 6.59
N LYS A 148 -5.48 9.40 6.36
CA LYS A 148 -6.02 9.71 5.04
C LYS A 148 -4.80 9.98 4.14
N ALA A 149 -4.25 8.95 3.53
CA ALA A 149 -3.88 9.21 2.15
C ALA A 149 -5.19 9.64 1.46
N ASN A 150 -5.15 10.66 0.61
CA ASN A 150 -6.31 11.36 0.05
C ASN A 150 -7.19 10.46 -0.85
N PHE A 151 -7.73 9.38 -0.29
CA PHE A 151 -8.46 8.27 -0.93
C PHE A 151 -9.81 8.10 -0.26
N ALA A 152 -10.35 9.18 0.34
CA ALA A 152 -11.74 9.22 0.72
C ALA A 152 -12.53 8.98 -0.56
N SER A 153 -13.03 7.76 -0.70
CA SER A 153 -14.04 7.46 -1.69
C SER A 153 -15.07 8.59 -1.62
N ARG A 154 -15.50 9.09 -2.79
CA ARG A 154 -16.59 10.08 -2.83
C ARG A 154 -17.85 9.55 -2.13
N ASN A 155 -17.93 8.23 -1.96
CA ASN A 155 -18.99 7.53 -1.29
C ASN A 155 -18.42 6.50 -0.30
N SER A 156 -18.52 6.78 1.00
CA SER A 156 -18.05 5.88 2.06
C SER A 156 -18.65 4.46 2.02
N ALA A 157 -19.66 4.20 1.20
CA ALA A 157 -20.23 2.87 0.99
C ALA A 157 -19.39 1.96 0.05
N ASP A 158 -18.45 2.51 -0.72
CA ASP A 158 -17.76 1.77 -1.79
C ASP A 158 -16.42 1.14 -1.35
N GLY A 159 -16.06 1.27 -0.07
CA GLY A 159 -14.80 0.77 0.49
C GLY A 159 -13.82 1.87 0.86
N ALA A 160 -12.70 1.45 1.46
CA ALA A 160 -11.68 2.35 1.96
C ALA A 160 -10.28 1.74 1.85
N VAL A 161 -9.28 2.61 1.71
CA VAL A 161 -7.86 2.24 1.75
C VAL A 161 -7.25 2.88 2.98
N TYR A 162 -6.53 2.11 3.79
CA TYR A 162 -5.83 2.60 4.97
C TYR A 162 -4.34 2.33 4.84
N LEU A 163 -3.54 3.31 5.25
CA LEU A 163 -2.10 3.12 5.40
C LEU A 163 -1.84 2.34 6.70
N ALA A 164 -1.11 1.24 6.59
CA ALA A 164 -0.63 0.45 7.70
C ALA A 164 0.80 0.88 8.01
N THR A 165 1.02 1.23 9.27
CA THR A 165 2.34 1.45 9.86
C THR A 165 2.44 0.57 11.09
N ARG A 166 3.63 0.08 11.39
CA ARG A 166 3.83 -0.67 12.62
C ARG A 166 3.85 0.22 13.86
N ARG A 167 3.46 -0.34 15.02
CA ARG A 167 3.75 0.26 16.32
C ARG A 167 5.27 0.39 16.58
N PRO A 168 5.73 1.52 17.12
CA PRO A 168 7.10 1.65 17.61
C PRO A 168 7.49 0.48 18.53
N ASN A 169 8.70 -0.06 18.37
CA ASN A 169 9.29 -1.15 19.17
C ASN A 169 8.76 -2.58 18.96
N THR A 170 8.13 -2.88 17.82
CA THR A 170 7.72 -4.26 17.44
C THR A 170 8.66 -4.83 16.36
N LYS A 171 9.03 -6.13 16.43
CA LYS A 171 9.91 -6.82 15.44
C LYS A 171 9.09 -7.42 14.26
N GLY A 172 9.68 -7.55 13.05
CA GLY A 172 9.07 -8.13 11.81
C GLY A 172 8.90 -7.12 10.64
N TYR A 173 7.87 -7.26 9.79
CA TYR A 173 7.55 -6.33 8.69
C TYR A 173 6.35 -5.39 8.98
N ASP A 174 6.31 -4.23 8.32
CA ASP A 174 5.41 -3.11 8.66
C ASP A 174 3.95 -3.25 8.19
N PHE A 175 3.60 -4.36 7.54
CA PHE A 175 2.34 -4.52 6.82
C PHE A 175 1.77 -5.95 6.82
N LEU A 176 2.42 -6.90 7.51
CA LEU A 176 1.94 -8.27 7.56
C LEU A 176 1.03 -8.43 8.77
N LEU A 177 -0.27 -8.43 8.55
CA LEU A 177 -1.12 -9.17 9.48
C LEU A 177 -0.62 -10.62 9.52
N PRO A 178 -0.45 -11.21 10.71
CA PRO A 178 0.15 -12.53 10.82
C PRO A 178 -0.70 -13.53 10.03
N LEU A 179 -0.04 -14.30 9.16
CA LEU A 179 -0.63 -15.50 8.57
C LEU A 179 -0.67 -16.55 9.66
N GLN A 180 -1.85 -16.78 10.22
CA GLN A 180 -2.09 -17.94 11.09
C GLN A 180 -2.23 -19.22 10.25
#